data_AF-A0A258FX51-F1
#
_entry.id   AF-A0A258FX51-F1
#
_cell.length_a   1.000
_cell.length_b   1.000
_cell.length_c   1.000
_cell.angle_alpha   90.00
_cell.angle_beta   90.00
_cell.angle_gamma   90.00
#
_symmetry.space_group_name_H-M   'P 1'
#
loop_
_entity.id
_entity.type
_entity.pdbx_description
1 polymer ?
#
loop_
_entity_poly.entity_id
_entity_poly.type
_entity_poly.pdbx_seq_one_letter_code
_entity_poly.pdbx_strand_id
1 'polypeptide(L)'
;MRTPLSASLLSALALLAAAPAAMAADAAPAPEPAPAPRFEIMGPATCKEWPKSGAITSAGKAVPLNWTLGFLSGWAALGRLQLLDVIDAEAVDAWMTDYCAANPTVTLPLAARELERALEAKLPAAAPPPPPVAETPAPAEKPKAPATRRPAPRRSR
;
A
#
# COMPACT_ATOMS: atom_id res chain seq x y z
N MET A 1 -7.42 70.91 -2.54
CA MET A 1 -6.06 71.31 -2.94
C MET A 1 -5.82 70.77 -4.34
N ARG A 2 -5.71 71.67 -5.33
CA ARG A 2 -5.47 71.38 -6.74
C ARG A 2 -4.09 71.94 -7.07
N THR A 3 -3.19 71.11 -7.60
CA THR A 3 -1.90 71.57 -8.14
C THR A 3 -1.79 71.22 -9.63
N PRO A 4 -1.09 72.07 -10.41
CA PRO A 4 -1.29 72.21 -11.84
C PRO A 4 -0.26 71.46 -12.69
N LEU A 5 -0.69 71.24 -13.93
CA LEU A 5 0.07 70.86 -15.11
C LEU A 5 1.46 71.52 -15.17
N SER A 6 2.50 70.72 -15.37
CA SER A 6 3.75 71.19 -15.99
C SER A 6 3.99 70.40 -17.26
N ALA A 7 3.77 71.11 -18.37
CA ALA A 7 4.22 70.75 -19.69
C ALA A 7 5.76 70.84 -19.72
N SER A 8 6.40 69.80 -20.23
CA SER A 8 7.74 69.93 -20.79
C SER A 8 7.81 68.98 -21.98
N LEU A 9 7.67 69.60 -23.15
CA LEU A 9 8.31 69.18 -24.38
C LEU A 9 9.76 68.83 -24.08
N LEU A 10 10.27 67.73 -24.66
CA LEU A 10 11.48 67.77 -25.49
C LEU A 10 11.81 66.37 -25.99
N SER A 11 11.70 66.25 -27.31
CA SER A 11 12.67 65.61 -28.19
C SER A 11 13.11 64.18 -27.89
N ALA A 12 12.49 63.26 -28.63
CA ALA A 12 13.17 62.46 -29.65
C ALA A 12 14.61 62.03 -29.33
N LEU A 13 14.75 60.81 -28.82
CA LEU A 13 15.85 59.92 -29.17
C LEU A 13 15.26 58.55 -29.47
N ALA A 14 15.16 58.29 -30.77
CA ALA A 14 14.92 56.97 -31.33
C ALA A 14 16.13 56.09 -30.99
N LEU A 15 16.07 55.43 -29.84
CA LEU A 15 16.90 54.27 -29.56
C LEU A 15 16.22 53.07 -30.21
N LEU A 16 16.81 52.64 -31.32
CA LEU A 16 16.62 51.35 -31.95
C LEU A 16 16.81 50.27 -30.87
N ALA A 17 15.72 49.84 -30.23
CA ALA A 17 15.71 48.67 -29.38
C ALA A 17 15.78 47.46 -30.32
N ALA A 18 17.00 46.98 -30.56
CA ALA A 18 17.22 45.64 -31.08
C ALA A 18 16.61 44.66 -30.07
N ALA A 19 15.38 44.22 -30.34
CA ALA A 19 14.75 43.17 -29.56
C ALA A 19 15.65 41.93 -29.65
N PRO A 20 16.17 41.39 -28.53
CA PRO A 20 16.72 40.05 -28.57
C PRO A 20 15.55 39.14 -28.91
N ALA A 21 15.63 38.47 -30.06
CA ALA A 21 14.79 37.31 -30.32
C ALA A 21 15.12 36.29 -29.23
N ALA A 22 14.34 36.32 -28.15
CA ALA A 22 14.35 35.28 -27.15
C ALA A 22 13.99 34.00 -27.90
N MET A 23 14.99 33.16 -28.16
CA MET A 23 14.76 31.79 -28.55
C MET A 23 13.90 31.20 -27.45
N ALA A 24 12.60 31.05 -27.71
CA ALA A 24 11.75 30.20 -26.92
C ALA A 24 12.36 28.81 -27.07
N ALA A 25 13.24 28.44 -26.14
CA ALA A 25 13.60 27.07 -25.95
C ALA A 25 12.27 26.36 -25.74
N ASP A 26 11.89 25.53 -26.71
CA ASP A 26 10.77 24.62 -26.62
C ASP A 26 11.04 23.79 -25.37
N ALA A 27 10.45 24.21 -24.26
CA ALA A 27 10.62 23.57 -22.97
C ALA A 27 9.88 22.24 -23.12
N ALA A 28 10.62 21.22 -23.54
CA ALA A 28 10.11 19.86 -23.60
C ALA A 28 9.41 19.60 -22.26
N PRO A 29 8.14 19.15 -22.27
CA PRO A 29 7.41 18.93 -21.04
C PRO A 29 8.24 18.03 -20.13
N ALA A 30 8.39 18.44 -18.87
CA ALA A 30 9.07 17.62 -17.88
C ALA A 30 8.43 16.22 -17.89
N PRO A 31 9.22 15.13 -17.91
CA PRO A 31 8.68 13.78 -17.92
C PRO A 31 7.73 13.63 -16.72
N GLU A 32 6.50 13.21 -17.00
CA GLU A 32 5.52 12.94 -15.95
C GLU A 32 6.10 11.86 -15.02
N PRO A 33 6.07 12.07 -13.68
CA PRO A 33 6.60 11.08 -12.76
C PRO A 33 5.91 9.74 -13.01
N ALA A 34 6.70 8.70 -13.27
CA ALA A 34 6.17 7.36 -13.45
C ALA A 34 5.29 6.99 -12.25
N PRO A 35 4.10 6.38 -12.47
CA PRO A 35 3.25 5.99 -11.36
C PRO A 35 4.01 5.06 -10.41
N ALA A 36 3.90 5.32 -9.12
CA ALA A 36 4.53 4.48 -8.11
C ALA A 36 4.07 3.02 -8.28
N PRO A 37 4.99 2.03 -8.20
CA PRO A 37 4.62 0.62 -8.30
C PRO A 37 3.57 0.29 -7.24
N ARG A 38 2.48 -0.36 -7.65
CA ARG A 38 1.45 -0.88 -6.76
C ARG A 38 1.72 -2.35 -6.52
N PHE A 39 1.79 -2.77 -5.26
CA PHE A 39 1.90 -4.16 -4.89
C PHE A 39 0.50 -4.77 -4.76
N GLU A 40 0.19 -5.78 -5.57
CA GLU A 40 -1.03 -6.57 -5.44
C GLU A 40 -0.74 -7.82 -4.61
N ILE A 41 -1.38 -7.94 -3.44
CA ILE A 41 -1.09 -8.98 -2.44
C ILE A 41 -1.54 -10.38 -2.92
N MET A 42 -2.41 -10.48 -3.91
CA MET A 42 -2.87 -11.77 -4.46
C MET A 42 -3.19 -11.75 -5.96
N GLY A 43 -2.59 -10.80 -6.70
CA GLY A 43 -2.93 -10.57 -8.11
C GLY A 43 -4.44 -10.34 -8.33
N PRO A 44 -4.93 -10.47 -9.57
CA PRO A 44 -6.31 -10.16 -9.93
C PRO A 44 -7.30 -11.28 -9.61
N ALA A 45 -6.96 -12.25 -8.77
CA ALA A 45 -7.78 -13.45 -8.63
C ALA A 45 -9.16 -13.16 -8.00
N THR A 46 -10.16 -13.78 -8.61
CA THR A 46 -11.59 -13.56 -8.35
C THR A 46 -12.25 -14.79 -7.78
N CYS A 47 -13.44 -14.61 -7.21
CA CYS A 47 -14.29 -15.69 -6.74
C CYS A 47 -14.65 -16.70 -7.83
N LYS A 48 -14.61 -16.33 -9.11
CA LYS A 48 -14.74 -17.28 -10.23
C LYS A 48 -13.64 -18.36 -10.22
N GLU A 49 -12.46 -18.03 -9.71
CA GLU A 49 -11.30 -18.92 -9.63
C GLU A 49 -11.25 -19.70 -8.30
N TRP A 50 -12.18 -19.43 -7.37
CA TRP A 50 -12.28 -20.20 -6.14
C TRP A 50 -12.63 -21.66 -6.45
N PRO A 51 -11.83 -22.65 -6.00
CA PRO A 51 -12.10 -24.05 -6.30
C PRO A 51 -13.38 -24.49 -5.59
N LYS A 52 -14.35 -24.98 -6.37
CA LYS A 52 -15.68 -25.37 -5.87
C LYS A 52 -15.70 -26.75 -5.20
N SER A 53 -14.68 -27.56 -5.45
CA SER A 53 -14.59 -28.94 -4.97
C SER A 53 -13.13 -29.35 -4.79
N GLY A 54 -12.94 -30.50 -4.16
CA GLY A 54 -11.64 -31.03 -3.81
C GLY A 54 -11.36 -30.94 -2.31
N ALA A 55 -10.45 -31.76 -1.82
CA ALA A 55 -10.01 -31.71 -0.44
C ALA A 55 -9.28 -30.39 -0.15
N ILE A 56 -9.44 -29.85 1.06
CA ILE A 56 -8.71 -28.66 1.54
C ILE A 56 -7.18 -28.83 1.48
N THR A 57 -6.71 -30.08 1.46
CA THR A 57 -5.29 -30.45 1.31
C THR A 57 -4.80 -30.49 -0.13
N SER A 58 -5.69 -30.44 -1.12
CA SER A 58 -5.29 -30.41 -2.53
C SER A 58 -4.64 -29.07 -2.87
N ALA A 59 -3.59 -29.06 -3.69
CA ALA A 59 -2.86 -27.82 -3.99
C ALA A 59 -3.76 -26.71 -4.56
N GLY A 60 -4.72 -27.06 -5.41
CA GLY A 60 -5.68 -26.10 -5.98
C GLY A 60 -6.53 -25.39 -4.92
N LYS A 61 -6.88 -26.10 -3.84
CA LYS A 61 -7.71 -25.60 -2.73
C LYS A 61 -6.89 -24.97 -1.61
N ALA A 62 -5.78 -25.61 -1.25
CA ALA A 62 -4.91 -25.20 -0.15
C ALA A 62 -4.31 -23.82 -0.36
N VAL A 63 -3.94 -23.45 -1.59
CA VAL A 63 -3.32 -22.14 -1.89
C VAL A 63 -4.27 -20.98 -1.57
N PRO A 64 -5.47 -20.87 -2.19
CA PRO A 64 -6.39 -19.78 -1.89
C PRO A 64 -6.92 -19.84 -0.45
N LEU A 65 -7.15 -21.04 0.10
CA LEU A 65 -7.59 -21.19 1.49
C LEU A 65 -6.55 -20.70 2.51
N ASN A 66 -5.29 -21.11 2.37
CA ASN A 66 -4.22 -20.66 3.26
C ASN A 66 -3.96 -19.16 3.12
N TRP A 67 -4.15 -18.59 1.93
CA TRP A 67 -4.11 -17.14 1.75
C TRP A 67 -5.23 -16.44 2.53
N THR A 68 -6.47 -16.94 2.46
CA THR A 68 -7.61 -16.40 3.22
C THR A 68 -7.38 -16.52 4.74
N LEU A 69 -6.90 -17.68 5.22
CA LEU A 69 -6.55 -17.87 6.63
C LEU A 69 -5.43 -16.92 7.06
N GLY A 70 -4.40 -16.75 6.22
CA GLY A 70 -3.33 -15.78 6.41
C GLY A 70 -3.85 -14.35 6.52
N PHE A 71 -4.77 -13.95 5.65
CA PHE A 71 -5.44 -12.65 5.69
C PHE A 71 -6.17 -12.42 7.03
N LEU A 72 -6.99 -13.39 7.47
CA LEU A 72 -7.71 -13.30 8.75
C LEU A 72 -6.74 -13.23 9.94
N SER A 73 -5.66 -14.02 9.92
CA SER A 73 -4.64 -13.99 10.97
C SER A 73 -3.89 -12.65 11.03
N GLY A 74 -3.54 -12.09 9.87
CA GLY A 74 -2.90 -10.77 9.78
C GLY A 74 -3.82 -9.66 10.28
N TRP A 75 -5.12 -9.77 10.03
CA TRP A 75 -6.09 -8.84 10.57
C TRP A 75 -6.16 -8.89 12.09
N ALA A 76 -6.24 -10.10 12.66
CA ALA A 76 -6.22 -10.31 14.10
C ALA A 76 -4.94 -9.75 14.76
N ALA A 77 -3.78 -9.94 14.12
CA ALA A 77 -2.49 -9.41 14.58
C ALA A 77 -2.43 -7.87 14.66
N LEU A 78 -3.29 -7.15 13.92
CA LEU A 78 -3.43 -5.69 14.01
C LEU A 78 -4.30 -5.24 15.20
N GLY A 79 -4.46 -6.09 16.22
CA GLY A 79 -5.27 -5.82 17.41
C GLY A 79 -6.77 -5.94 17.16
N ARG A 80 -7.16 -6.68 16.12
CA ARG A 80 -8.57 -7.01 15.83
C ARG A 80 -8.91 -8.36 16.47
N LEU A 81 -10.20 -8.68 16.49
CA LEU A 81 -10.74 -9.89 17.12
C LEU A 81 -9.97 -11.13 16.62
N GLN A 82 -9.70 -12.09 17.51
CA GLN A 82 -9.07 -13.37 17.18
C GLN A 82 -10.08 -14.25 16.43
N LEU A 83 -10.43 -13.87 15.19
CA LEU A 83 -11.49 -14.51 14.41
C LEU A 83 -11.23 -16.00 14.19
N LEU A 84 -9.97 -16.42 14.14
CA LEU A 84 -9.57 -17.81 13.99
C LEU A 84 -9.77 -18.68 15.24
N ASP A 85 -10.08 -18.08 16.40
CA ASP A 85 -10.44 -18.84 17.61
C ASP A 85 -11.89 -19.37 17.53
N VAL A 86 -12.72 -18.80 16.65
CA VAL A 86 -14.17 -19.10 16.56
C VAL A 86 -14.56 -19.75 15.23
N ILE A 87 -13.61 -19.96 14.32
CA ILE A 87 -13.85 -20.61 13.03
C ILE A 87 -12.67 -21.50 12.65
N ASP A 88 -12.96 -22.71 12.19
CA ASP A 88 -11.95 -23.61 11.64
C ASP A 88 -11.79 -23.44 10.11
N ALA A 89 -10.74 -24.06 9.56
CA ALA A 89 -10.44 -23.95 8.13
C ALA A 89 -11.53 -24.54 7.22
N GLU A 90 -12.28 -25.54 7.69
CA GLU A 90 -13.35 -26.17 6.92
C GLU A 90 -14.57 -25.24 6.81
N ALA A 91 -14.91 -24.56 7.90
CA ALA A 91 -15.95 -23.54 7.94
C ALA A 91 -15.57 -22.30 7.12
N VAL A 92 -14.30 -21.88 7.14
CA VAL A 92 -13.80 -20.81 6.25
C VAL A 92 -13.96 -21.23 4.79
N ASP A 93 -13.58 -22.46 4.46
CA ASP A 93 -13.70 -22.97 3.10
C ASP A 93 -15.15 -23.04 2.61
N ALA A 94 -16.04 -23.60 3.44
CA ALA A 94 -17.46 -23.68 3.13
C ALA A 94 -18.06 -22.29 2.88
N TRP A 95 -17.77 -21.33 3.77
CA TRP A 95 -18.25 -19.95 3.63
C TRP A 95 -17.75 -19.29 2.34
N MET A 96 -16.45 -19.42 2.05
CA MET A 96 -15.86 -18.85 0.83
C MET A 96 -16.43 -19.49 -0.42
N THR A 97 -16.69 -20.80 -0.39
CA THR A 97 -17.30 -21.53 -1.50
C THR A 97 -18.70 -21.01 -1.81
N ASP A 98 -19.54 -20.84 -0.78
CA ASP A 98 -20.91 -20.30 -0.93
C ASP A 98 -20.90 -18.84 -1.39
N TYR A 99 -20.08 -18.00 -0.73
CA TYR A 99 -19.97 -16.59 -1.08
C TYR A 99 -19.46 -16.39 -2.51
N CYS A 100 -18.42 -17.12 -2.91
CA CYS A 100 -17.85 -16.99 -4.25
C CYS A 100 -18.74 -17.57 -5.34
N ALA A 101 -19.59 -18.57 -5.04
CA ALA A 101 -20.61 -19.03 -5.98
C ALA A 101 -21.63 -17.93 -6.28
N ALA A 102 -22.01 -17.12 -5.28
CA ALA A 102 -22.94 -16.00 -5.44
C ALA A 102 -22.29 -14.72 -6.03
N ASN A 103 -20.97 -14.56 -5.90
CA ASN A 103 -20.26 -13.31 -6.20
C ASN A 103 -19.04 -13.53 -7.14
N PRO A 104 -19.21 -14.09 -8.36
CA PRO A 104 -18.10 -14.57 -9.18
C PRO A 104 -17.10 -13.49 -9.62
N THR A 105 -17.50 -12.21 -9.66
CA THR A 105 -16.65 -11.09 -10.09
C THR A 105 -15.92 -10.41 -8.93
N VAL A 106 -16.22 -10.75 -7.68
CA VAL A 106 -15.56 -10.19 -6.50
C VAL A 106 -14.15 -10.76 -6.39
N THR A 107 -13.17 -9.93 -6.04
CA THR A 107 -11.79 -10.39 -5.84
C THR A 107 -11.68 -11.19 -4.53
N LEU A 108 -10.80 -12.18 -4.46
CA LEU A 108 -10.64 -12.98 -3.22
C LEU A 108 -10.29 -12.11 -2.00
N PRO A 109 -9.48 -11.03 -2.10
CA PRO A 109 -9.29 -10.12 -0.97
C PRO A 109 -10.56 -9.41 -0.49
N LEU A 110 -11.45 -9.04 -1.40
CA LEU A 110 -12.74 -8.46 -1.01
C LEU A 110 -13.66 -9.51 -0.37
N ALA A 111 -13.68 -10.73 -0.90
CA ALA A 111 -14.43 -11.83 -0.31
C ALA A 111 -13.95 -12.17 1.12
N ALA A 112 -12.64 -12.22 1.36
CA ALA A 112 -12.06 -12.45 2.68
C ALA A 112 -12.44 -11.35 3.69
N ARG A 113 -12.58 -10.10 3.23
CA ARG A 113 -13.09 -8.99 4.06
C ARG A 113 -14.59 -9.10 4.35
N GLU A 114 -15.39 -9.66 3.43
CA GLU A 114 -16.79 -9.97 3.74
C GLU A 114 -16.91 -11.12 4.75
N LEU A 115 -16.02 -12.12 4.68
CA LEU A 115 -15.94 -13.18 5.69
C LEU A 115 -15.64 -12.59 7.06
N GLU A 116 -14.63 -11.74 7.17
CA GLU A 116 -14.30 -11.00 8.40
C GLU A 116 -15.54 -10.31 8.99
N ARG A 117 -16.23 -9.48 8.20
CA ARG A 117 -17.47 -8.82 8.63
C ARG A 117 -18.55 -9.79 9.09
N ALA A 118 -18.72 -10.90 8.38
CA ALA A 118 -19.71 -11.92 8.72
C ALA A 118 -19.36 -12.62 10.05
N LEU A 119 -18.08 -12.79 10.36
CA LEU A 119 -17.62 -13.32 11.64
C LEU A 119 -17.79 -12.30 12.76
N GLU A 120 -17.40 -11.04 12.54
CA GLU A 120 -17.59 -9.96 13.51
C GLU A 120 -19.07 -9.81 13.92
N ALA A 121 -19.99 -9.89 12.96
CA ALA A 121 -21.43 -9.81 13.21
C ALA A 121 -21.99 -10.97 14.07
N LYS A 122 -21.28 -12.10 14.13
CA LYS A 122 -21.65 -13.26 14.95
C LYS A 122 -21.07 -13.22 16.35
N LEU A 123 -20.07 -12.36 16.58
CA LEU A 123 -19.48 -12.23 17.89
C LEU A 123 -20.46 -11.49 18.82
N PRO A 124 -20.58 -11.94 20.08
CA PRO A 124 -21.40 -11.22 21.06
C PRO A 124 -20.89 -9.78 21.18
N ALA A 125 -21.82 -8.82 21.29
CA ALA A 125 -21.49 -7.41 21.43
C ALA A 125 -20.58 -7.20 22.66
N ALA A 126 -19.30 -6.97 22.37
CA ALA A 126 -18.20 -6.62 23.26
C ALA A 126 -17.91 -7.57 24.44
N ALA A 127 -17.01 -8.52 24.21
CA ALA A 127 -15.93 -8.71 25.18
C ALA A 127 -15.14 -7.40 25.26
N PRO A 128 -14.65 -6.97 26.43
CA PRO A 128 -13.77 -5.81 26.53
C PRO A 128 -12.61 -5.96 25.54
N PRO A 129 -12.09 -4.84 24.97
CA PRO A 129 -10.97 -4.92 24.05
C PRO A 129 -9.85 -5.74 24.71
N PRO A 130 -9.19 -6.64 23.98
CA PRO A 130 -8.06 -7.36 24.54
C PRO A 130 -7.07 -6.32 25.10
N PRO A 131 -6.42 -6.60 26.25
CA PRO A 131 -5.40 -5.71 26.74
C PRO A 131 -4.41 -5.43 25.61
N PRO A 132 -3.86 -4.19 25.51
CA PRO A 132 -2.87 -3.88 24.49
C PRO A 132 -1.82 -4.98 24.51
N VAL A 133 -1.60 -5.63 23.37
CA VAL A 133 -0.57 -6.66 23.24
C VAL A 133 0.70 -6.02 23.76
N ALA A 134 1.21 -6.52 24.89
CA ALA A 134 2.41 -5.95 25.49
C ALA A 134 3.45 -5.85 24.37
N GLU A 135 3.84 -4.61 24.06
CA GLU A 135 4.76 -4.32 22.98
C GLU A 135 5.93 -5.28 23.17
N THR A 136 6.13 -6.19 22.20
CA THR A 136 7.24 -7.12 22.31
C THR A 136 8.47 -6.24 22.47
N PRO A 137 9.20 -6.33 23.59
CA PRO A 137 10.28 -5.40 23.87
C PRO A 137 11.16 -5.36 22.64
N ALA A 138 11.38 -4.14 22.11
CA ALA A 138 12.14 -3.93 20.89
C ALA A 138 13.38 -4.83 20.96
N PRO A 139 13.63 -5.66 19.92
CA PRO A 139 14.71 -6.65 19.97
C PRO A 139 15.96 -5.92 20.44
N ALA A 140 16.49 -6.34 21.59
CA ALA A 140 17.62 -5.67 22.22
C ALA A 140 18.67 -5.41 21.14
N GLU A 141 18.98 -4.13 20.91
CA GLU A 141 19.90 -3.73 19.85
C GLU A 141 21.19 -4.52 20.07
N LYS A 142 21.46 -5.49 19.18
CA LYS A 142 22.67 -6.29 19.29
C LYS A 142 23.82 -5.31 19.30
N PRO A 143 24.73 -5.37 20.29
CA PRO A 143 25.87 -4.47 20.36
C PRO A 143 26.53 -4.41 18.99
N LYS A 144 26.57 -3.21 18.40
CA LYS A 144 27.18 -2.99 17.09
C LYS A 144 28.59 -3.57 17.15
N ALA A 145 28.83 -4.61 16.35
CA ALA A 145 30.14 -5.24 16.30
C ALA A 145 31.20 -4.16 16.06
N PRO A 146 32.30 -4.12 16.84
CA PRO A 146 33.32 -3.10 16.70
C PRO A 146 33.81 -3.09 15.26
N ALA A 147 33.82 -1.91 14.64
CA ALA A 147 34.26 -1.76 13.25
C ALA A 147 35.66 -2.33 13.10
N THR A 148 35.78 -3.45 12.37
CA THR A 148 37.07 -4.04 12.03
C THR A 148 37.86 -3.00 11.24
N ARG A 149 38.98 -2.52 11.82
CA ARG A 149 39.92 -1.63 11.13
C ARG A 149 40.37 -2.33 9.85
N ARG A 150 40.04 -1.74 8.71
CA ARG A 150 40.52 -2.21 7.41
C ARG A 150 42.06 -2.11 7.40
N PRO A 151 42.79 -3.19 7.12
CA PRO A 151 44.24 -3.15 7.09
C PRO A 151 44.72 -2.18 6.00
N ALA A 152 45.73 -1.37 6.33
CA ALA A 152 46.31 -0.39 5.42
C ALA A 152 46.94 -1.07 4.19
N PRO A 153 46.86 -0.47 3.00
CA PRO A 153 47.46 -1.03 1.79
C PRO A 153 48.98 -1.14 1.96
N ARG A 154 49.52 -2.34 1.74
CA ARG A 154 50.97 -2.57 1.64
C ARG A 154 51.50 -1.81 0.41
N ARG A 155 52.42 -0.87 0.62
CA ARG A 155 53.24 -0.32 -0.47
C ARG A 155 54.24 -1.39 -0.91
N SER A 156 54.09 -1.87 -2.13
CA SER A 156 55.12 -2.66 -2.81
C SER A 156 56.33 -1.76 -3.06
N ARG A 157 57.52 -2.22 -2.67
CA ARG A 157 58.80 -1.61 -3.03
C ARG A 157 59.32 -2.21 -4.33
#